data_AF-A0A1E3VTJ3-F1
#
_entry.id   AF-A0A1E3VTJ3-F1
#
_cell.length_a   1.000
_cell.length_b   1.000
_cell.length_c   1.000
_cell.angle_alpha   90.00
_cell.angle_beta   90.00
_cell.angle_gamma   90.00
#
_symmetry.space_group_name_H-M   'P 1'
#
loop_
_entity.id
_entity.type
_entity.pdbx_description
1 polymer ?
#
loop_
_entity_poly.entity_id
_entity_poly.type
_entity_poly.pdbx_seq_one_letter_code
_entity_poly.pdbx_strand_id
1 'polypeptide(L)'
;MKKSRAENGNDVDAPVASRRELLAGAALAGLAMPLAGSAAQAAHEHHGGGHKDLTKLALDCVGYGEACVAHCIKVLGTGDTSLTDCLVSVNAMLPMCATLARYAVTDAKRLKELARVCIDVCDDCAKECDKHAAEHEECKACGDACNACIKACKKLIAA
;
A
#
# COMPACT_ATOMS: atom_id res chain seq x y z
N MET A 1 -15.48 39.03 44.93
CA MET A 1 -14.17 39.12 44.26
C MET A 1 -14.33 38.69 42.82
N LYS A 2 -14.38 39.65 41.90
CA LYS A 2 -14.50 39.43 40.45
C LYS A 2 -13.10 39.16 39.90
N LYS A 3 -12.86 37.99 39.30
CA LYS A 3 -11.61 37.73 38.57
C LYS A 3 -11.89 37.93 37.08
N SER A 4 -11.57 39.14 36.63
CA SER A 4 -11.37 39.49 35.23
C SER A 4 -10.17 38.70 34.69
N ARG A 5 -10.30 38.08 33.52
CA ARG A 5 -9.17 37.83 32.62
C ARG A 5 -9.65 37.98 31.19
N ALA A 6 -8.89 38.81 30.47
CA ALA A 6 -9.18 39.38 29.17
C ALA A 6 -9.30 38.35 28.03
N GLU A 7 -10.31 38.55 27.20
CA GLU A 7 -10.45 37.97 25.87
C GLU A 7 -9.58 38.83 24.93
N ASN A 8 -8.50 38.27 24.37
CA ASN A 8 -7.70 38.93 23.34
C ASN A 8 -8.25 38.51 21.98
N GLY A 9 -8.81 39.48 21.25
CA GLY A 9 -9.23 39.32 19.87
C GLY A 9 -8.05 39.06 18.93
N ASN A 10 -8.32 38.29 17.89
CA ASN A 10 -7.55 38.30 16.65
C ASN A 10 -8.53 38.01 15.50
N ASP A 11 -9.22 39.07 15.08
CA ASP A 11 -9.95 39.14 13.83
C ASP A 11 -8.99 38.88 12.66
N VAL A 12 -9.23 37.80 11.93
CA VAL A 12 -8.67 37.58 10.60
C VAL A 12 -9.84 37.28 9.65
N ASP A 13 -10.53 38.36 9.26
CA ASP A 13 -11.42 38.40 8.11
C ASP A 13 -10.60 38.15 6.83
N ALA A 14 -10.55 36.89 6.39
CA ALA A 14 -10.28 36.54 5.01
C ALA A 14 -11.57 35.95 4.41
N PRO A 15 -12.10 36.48 3.29
CA PRO A 15 -13.28 35.92 2.67
C PRO A 15 -12.94 34.52 2.12
N VAL A 16 -13.35 33.47 2.84
CA VAL A 16 -13.25 32.10 2.33
C VAL A 16 -14.32 31.94 1.25
N ALA A 17 -13.91 32.06 0.00
CA ALA A 17 -14.79 31.78 -1.13
C ALA A 17 -15.25 30.32 -1.05
N SER A 18 -16.57 30.11 -0.97
CA SER A 18 -17.17 28.77 -0.89
C SER A 18 -16.85 27.97 -2.16
N ARG A 19 -16.64 26.64 -2.03
CA ARG A 19 -16.36 25.73 -3.15
C ARG A 19 -17.34 25.85 -4.33
N ARG A 20 -18.55 26.37 -4.08
CA ARG A 20 -19.57 26.66 -5.09
C ARG A 20 -19.23 27.85 -6.00
N GLU A 21 -18.53 28.86 -5.48
CA GLU A 21 -18.09 30.05 -6.23
C GLU A 21 -16.94 29.72 -7.18
N LEU A 22 -16.11 28.72 -6.84
CA LEU A 22 -15.00 28.23 -7.67
C LEU A 22 -15.46 27.38 -8.87
N LEU A 23 -16.69 26.84 -8.82
CA LEU A 23 -17.27 26.02 -9.89
C LEU A 23 -18.18 26.82 -10.84
N ALA A 24 -18.46 28.08 -10.54
CA ALA A 24 -19.31 28.95 -11.35
C ALA A 24 -18.52 29.85 -12.35
N GLY A 25 -17.19 29.82 -12.31
CA GLY A 25 -16.32 30.70 -13.12
C GLY A 25 -15.77 30.12 -14.43
N ALA A 26 -16.09 28.86 -14.78
CA ALA A 26 -15.54 28.21 -15.97
C ALA A 26 -16.52 28.20 -17.15
N ALA A 27 -16.85 29.37 -17.68
CA ALA A 27 -17.58 29.48 -18.94
C ALA A 27 -17.22 30.75 -19.70
N LEU A 28 -16.05 30.77 -20.37
CA LEU A 28 -15.82 31.61 -21.55
C LEU A 28 -14.92 30.86 -22.55
N ALA A 29 -15.44 30.72 -23.77
CA ALA A 29 -14.89 30.00 -24.90
C ALA A 29 -13.51 30.54 -25.33
N GLY A 30 -12.55 29.63 -25.48
CA GLY A 30 -11.22 29.88 -26.03
C GLY A 30 -11.08 29.26 -27.43
N LEU A 31 -10.71 30.10 -28.37
CA LEU A 31 -10.58 29.94 -29.83
C LEU A 31 -9.76 28.73 -30.31
N ALA A 32 -10.13 28.21 -31.48
CA ALA A 32 -9.41 27.17 -32.22
C ALA A 32 -7.92 27.50 -32.45
N MET A 33 -7.02 26.56 -32.14
CA MET A 33 -5.60 26.64 -32.50
C MET A 33 -5.28 25.72 -33.69
N PRO A 34 -4.57 26.20 -34.73
CA PRO A 34 -4.08 25.37 -35.81
C PRO A 34 -2.95 24.44 -35.34
N LEU A 35 -3.03 23.17 -35.74
CA LEU A 35 -1.98 22.16 -35.61
C LEU A 35 -0.79 22.52 -36.50
N ALA A 36 0.29 23.06 -35.93
CA ALA A 36 1.61 23.05 -36.56
C ALA A 36 2.71 23.33 -35.52
N GLY A 37 3.17 22.27 -34.88
CA GLY A 37 4.38 22.27 -34.07
C GLY A 37 4.85 20.84 -33.95
N SER A 38 5.85 20.46 -34.74
CA SER A 38 6.55 19.19 -34.59
C SER A 38 7.23 19.19 -33.22
N ALA A 39 6.52 18.71 -32.20
CA ALA A 39 7.17 18.29 -30.97
C ALA A 39 8.16 17.20 -31.39
N ALA A 40 9.45 17.52 -31.35
CA ALA A 40 10.45 16.48 -31.24
C ALA A 40 10.04 15.65 -30.02
N GLN A 41 9.49 14.47 -30.27
CA GLN A 41 9.17 13.52 -29.22
C GLN A 41 10.51 13.17 -28.58
N ALA A 42 10.87 13.87 -27.50
CA ALA A 42 12.01 13.49 -26.69
C ALA A 42 11.71 12.06 -26.25
N ALA A 43 12.47 11.11 -26.77
CA ALA A 43 12.43 9.74 -26.30
C ALA A 43 12.90 9.79 -24.84
N HIS A 44 11.95 9.81 -23.92
CA HIS A 44 12.25 9.57 -22.52
C HIS A 44 12.52 8.08 -22.37
N GLU A 45 13.81 7.72 -22.38
CA GLU A 45 14.26 6.38 -22.04
C GLU A 45 13.71 6.01 -20.66
N HIS A 46 12.83 5.02 -20.61
CA HIS A 46 12.43 4.42 -19.35
C HIS A 46 13.64 3.65 -18.83
N HIS A 47 14.45 4.26 -17.95
CA HIS A 47 15.39 3.57 -17.09
C HIS A 47 14.61 2.70 -16.09
N GLY A 48 13.92 1.67 -16.61
CA GLY A 48 13.05 0.77 -15.86
C GLY A 48 13.86 -0.30 -15.17
N GLY A 49 14.75 0.09 -14.26
CA GLY A 49 15.58 -0.81 -13.46
C GLY A 49 14.85 -1.49 -12.30
N GLY A 50 13.52 -1.60 -12.31
CA GLY A 50 12.76 -2.18 -11.20
C GLY A 50 12.58 -3.71 -11.30
N HIS A 51 12.51 -4.38 -10.16
CA HIS A 51 12.19 -5.81 -10.07
C HIS A 51 10.68 -6.05 -10.22
N LYS A 52 10.14 -5.87 -11.43
CA LYS A 52 8.68 -5.87 -11.72
C LYS A 52 7.92 -7.06 -11.14
N ASP A 53 8.44 -8.28 -11.32
CA ASP A 53 7.80 -9.50 -10.81
C ASP A 53 7.77 -9.51 -9.28
N LEU A 54 8.88 -9.13 -8.63
CA LEU A 54 8.96 -9.05 -7.17
C LEU A 54 8.02 -7.97 -6.63
N THR A 55 7.98 -6.79 -7.28
CA THR A 55 7.03 -5.72 -6.93
C THR A 55 5.61 -6.21 -7.03
N LYS A 56 5.23 -6.90 -8.11
CA LYS A 56 3.88 -7.43 -8.29
C LYS A 56 3.55 -8.43 -7.19
N LEU A 57 4.38 -9.44 -6.97
CA LEU A 57 4.11 -10.49 -5.99
C LEU A 57 4.07 -9.98 -4.56
N ALA A 58 4.91 -8.99 -4.21
CA ALA A 58 4.85 -8.35 -2.92
C ALA A 58 3.54 -7.53 -2.74
N LEU A 59 3.06 -6.84 -3.78
CA LEU A 59 1.77 -6.13 -3.74
C LEU A 59 0.57 -7.09 -3.73
N ASP A 60 0.64 -8.20 -4.46
CA ASP A 60 -0.38 -9.25 -4.37
C ASP A 60 -0.46 -9.79 -2.93
N CYS A 61 0.69 -10.04 -2.30
CA CYS A 61 0.77 -10.49 -0.90
C CYS A 61 0.12 -9.50 0.07
N VAL A 62 0.30 -8.18 -0.16
CA VAL A 62 -0.43 -7.15 0.59
C VAL A 62 -1.93 -7.26 0.36
N GLY A 63 -2.38 -7.35 -0.90
CA GLY A 63 -3.80 -7.44 -1.23
C GLY A 63 -4.51 -8.63 -0.59
N TYR A 64 -3.90 -9.82 -0.65
CA TYR A 64 -4.43 -11.02 0.00
C TYR A 64 -4.30 -10.96 1.53
N GLY A 65 -3.26 -10.32 2.06
CA GLY A 65 -3.10 -10.08 3.49
C GLY A 65 -4.22 -9.21 4.06
N GLU A 66 -4.60 -8.13 3.38
CA GLU A 66 -5.70 -7.25 3.81
C GLU A 66 -7.04 -8.00 3.85
N ALA A 67 -7.30 -8.86 2.86
CA ALA A 67 -8.47 -9.73 2.86
C ALA A 67 -8.45 -10.73 4.03
N CYS A 68 -7.28 -11.32 4.32
CA CYS A 68 -7.09 -12.21 5.45
C CYS A 68 -7.32 -11.50 6.79
N VAL A 69 -6.79 -10.29 6.98
CA VAL A 69 -7.04 -9.47 8.18
C VAL A 69 -8.53 -9.21 8.37
N ALA A 70 -9.23 -8.79 7.32
CA ALA A 70 -10.66 -8.52 7.38
C ALA A 70 -11.46 -9.77 7.80
N HIS A 71 -11.10 -10.93 7.25
CA HIS A 71 -11.68 -12.22 7.64
C HIS A 71 -11.39 -12.58 9.11
N CYS A 72 -10.13 -12.51 9.53
CA CYS A 72 -9.72 -12.80 10.90
C CYS A 72 -10.47 -11.92 11.91
N ILE A 73 -10.56 -10.62 11.68
CA ILE A 73 -11.30 -9.68 12.55
C ILE A 73 -12.78 -10.07 12.63
N LYS A 74 -13.40 -10.48 11.52
CA LYS A 74 -14.81 -10.91 11.49
C LYS A 74 -15.03 -12.15 12.35
N VAL A 75 -14.18 -13.17 12.24
CA VAL A 75 -14.26 -14.39 13.05
C VAL A 75 -14.07 -14.07 14.53
N LEU A 76 -13.01 -13.32 14.87
CA LEU A 76 -12.74 -12.89 16.26
C LEU A 76 -13.90 -12.08 16.85
N GLY A 77 -14.59 -11.26 16.04
CA GLY A 77 -15.77 -10.50 16.46
C GLY A 77 -16.96 -11.37 16.89
N THR A 78 -16.97 -12.66 16.57
CA THR A 78 -18.00 -13.61 17.04
C THR A 78 -17.67 -14.22 18.41
N GLY A 79 -16.48 -13.97 18.94
CA GLY A 79 -15.95 -14.59 20.16
C GLY A 79 -15.10 -15.84 19.92
N ASP A 80 -14.99 -16.30 18.68
CA ASP A 80 -14.08 -17.37 18.29
C ASP A 80 -12.64 -16.84 18.21
N THR A 81 -11.74 -17.36 19.05
CA THR A 81 -10.33 -16.92 19.12
C THR A 81 -9.36 -17.78 18.29
N SER A 82 -9.87 -18.68 17.45
CA SER A 82 -9.05 -19.62 16.66
C SER A 82 -8.07 -18.93 15.69
N LEU A 83 -8.36 -17.70 15.24
CA LEU A 83 -7.55 -16.95 14.27
C LEU A 83 -6.66 -15.86 14.89
N THR A 84 -6.46 -15.83 16.21
CA THR A 84 -5.67 -14.78 16.87
C THR A 84 -4.22 -14.74 16.37
N ASP A 85 -3.53 -15.88 16.30
CA ASP A 85 -2.12 -15.91 15.87
C ASP A 85 -1.97 -15.61 14.37
N CYS A 86 -2.93 -16.06 13.55
CA CYS A 86 -3.01 -15.71 12.13
C CYS A 86 -3.16 -14.20 11.93
N LEU A 87 -4.04 -13.54 12.70
CA LEU A 87 -4.18 -12.09 12.63
C LEU A 87 -2.87 -11.37 12.98
N VAL A 88 -2.17 -11.82 14.01
CA VAL A 88 -0.90 -11.23 14.46
C VAL A 88 0.17 -11.33 13.36
N SER A 89 0.35 -12.52 12.77
CA SER A 89 1.38 -12.75 11.75
C SER A 89 1.09 -12.02 10.44
N VAL A 90 -0.17 -11.99 9.99
CA VAL A 90 -0.56 -11.25 8.79
C VAL A 90 -0.35 -9.74 8.98
N ASN A 91 -0.67 -9.19 10.15
CA ASN A 91 -0.40 -7.78 10.46
C ASN A 91 1.09 -7.43 10.46
N ALA A 92 1.97 -8.36 10.84
CA ALA A 92 3.41 -8.16 10.73
C ALA A 92 3.90 -8.25 9.27
N MET A 93 3.30 -9.13 8.47
CA MET A 93 3.65 -9.33 7.06
C MET A 93 3.28 -8.15 6.16
N LEU A 94 2.10 -7.54 6.36
CA LEU A 94 1.59 -6.44 5.53
C LEU A 94 2.60 -5.29 5.32
N PRO A 95 3.13 -4.64 6.37
CA PRO A 95 4.09 -3.54 6.19
C PRO A 95 5.42 -4.01 5.58
N MET A 96 5.82 -5.26 5.81
CA MET A 96 7.04 -5.82 5.26
C MET A 96 6.95 -6.02 3.75
N CYS A 97 5.87 -6.64 3.27
CA CYS A 97 5.62 -6.82 1.84
C CYS A 97 5.42 -5.47 1.12
N ALA A 98 4.72 -4.51 1.75
CA ALA A 98 4.58 -3.17 1.19
C ALA A 98 5.94 -2.46 1.03
N THR A 99 6.82 -2.56 2.03
CA THR A 99 8.18 -1.99 1.98
C THR A 99 9.02 -2.68 0.92
N LEU A 100 8.96 -4.01 0.84
CA LEU A 100 9.64 -4.80 -0.17
C LEU A 100 9.24 -4.38 -1.59
N ALA A 101 7.94 -4.19 -1.85
CA ALA A 101 7.45 -3.74 -3.15
C ALA A 101 8.03 -2.38 -3.55
N ARG A 102 8.15 -1.45 -2.59
CA ARG A 102 8.76 -0.13 -2.82
C ARG A 102 10.26 -0.22 -3.08
N TYR A 103 10.99 -1.05 -2.32
CA TYR A 103 12.42 -1.28 -2.59
C TYR A 103 12.62 -1.94 -3.96
N ALA A 104 11.78 -2.89 -4.32
CA ALA A 104 11.84 -3.61 -5.58
C ALA A 104 11.58 -2.70 -6.80
N VAL A 105 10.58 -1.81 -6.73
CA VAL A 105 10.23 -0.94 -7.87
C VAL A 105 11.27 0.18 -8.08
N THR A 106 12.02 0.54 -7.03
CA THR A 106 13.02 1.61 -7.05
C THR A 106 14.46 1.12 -7.17
N ASP A 107 14.67 -0.20 -7.26
CA ASP A 107 16.00 -0.83 -7.21
C ASP A 107 16.84 -0.32 -6.02
N ALA A 108 16.23 -0.31 -4.84
CA ALA A 108 16.86 0.26 -3.66
C ALA A 108 18.13 -0.52 -3.29
N LYS A 109 19.20 0.21 -2.92
CA LYS A 109 20.54 -0.32 -2.58
C LYS A 109 20.56 -1.52 -1.62
N ARG A 110 19.57 -1.63 -0.73
CA ARG A 110 19.47 -2.67 0.33
C ARG A 110 18.38 -3.70 0.06
N LEU A 111 17.92 -3.82 -1.18
CA LEU A 111 16.80 -4.68 -1.53
C LEU A 111 17.06 -6.16 -1.17
N LYS A 112 18.25 -6.69 -1.43
CA LYS A 112 18.57 -8.10 -1.09
C LYS A 112 18.58 -8.36 0.40
N GLU A 113 19.04 -7.40 1.21
CA GLU A 113 19.03 -7.48 2.66
C GLU A 113 17.60 -7.42 3.20
N LEU A 114 16.77 -6.50 2.71
CA LEU A 114 15.36 -6.42 3.05
C LEU A 114 14.60 -7.70 2.65
N ALA A 115 14.89 -8.25 1.47
CA ALA A 115 14.26 -9.48 0.98
C ALA A 115 14.53 -10.68 1.88
N ARG A 116 15.69 -10.76 2.56
CA ARG A 116 15.97 -11.83 3.54
C ARG A 116 15.03 -11.74 4.73
N VAL A 117 14.86 -10.56 5.31
CA VAL A 117 13.92 -10.34 6.42
C VAL A 117 12.49 -10.60 5.98
N CYS A 118 12.13 -10.16 4.78
CA CYS A 118 10.78 -10.39 4.24
C CYS A 118 10.47 -11.89 4.05
N ILE A 119 11.47 -12.72 3.71
CA ILE A 119 11.27 -14.18 3.62
C ILE A 119 10.83 -14.73 4.97
N ASP A 120 11.52 -14.37 6.05
CA ASP A 120 11.23 -14.90 7.38
C ASP A 120 9.83 -14.48 7.85
N VAL A 121 9.46 -13.20 7.66
CA VAL A 121 8.14 -12.70 8.03
C VAL A 121 7.02 -13.31 7.19
N CYS A 122 7.23 -13.49 5.87
CA CYS A 122 6.26 -14.18 5.03
C CYS A 122 6.12 -15.66 5.38
N ASP A 123 7.20 -16.32 5.81
CA ASP A 123 7.21 -17.73 6.21
C ASP A 123 6.42 -17.93 7.52
N ASP A 124 6.60 -17.04 8.50
CA ASP A 124 5.79 -17.01 9.72
C ASP A 124 4.30 -16.81 9.40
N CYS A 125 3.98 -15.86 8.51
CA CYS A 125 2.61 -15.63 8.06
C CYS A 125 2.02 -16.84 7.32
N ALA A 126 2.78 -17.45 6.40
CA ALA A 126 2.33 -18.61 5.64
C ALA A 126 2.02 -19.80 6.55
N LYS A 127 2.90 -20.09 7.52
CA LYS A 127 2.71 -21.18 8.48
C LYS A 127 1.45 -21.01 9.33
N GLU A 128 1.14 -19.80 9.76
CA GLU A 128 -0.11 -19.54 10.49
C GLU A 128 -1.33 -19.65 9.56
N CYS A 129 -1.27 -19.07 8.35
CA CYS A 129 -2.33 -19.19 7.35
C CYS A 129 -2.64 -20.66 6.98
N ASP A 130 -1.61 -21.50 6.85
CA ASP A 130 -1.73 -22.91 6.44
C ASP A 130 -2.52 -23.75 7.46
N LYS A 131 -2.49 -23.38 8.75
CA LYS A 131 -3.31 -24.03 9.80
C LYS A 131 -4.81 -23.88 9.55
N HIS A 132 -5.22 -22.87 8.78
CA HIS A 132 -6.61 -22.49 8.57
C HIS A 132 -7.05 -22.61 7.10
N ALA A 133 -6.13 -23.00 6.21
CA ALA A 133 -6.35 -23.00 4.76
C ALA A 133 -7.43 -23.98 4.27
N ALA A 134 -7.80 -24.97 5.09
CA ALA A 134 -8.89 -25.91 4.77
C ALA A 134 -10.29 -25.32 5.05
N GLU A 135 -10.37 -24.35 5.96
CA GLU A 135 -11.64 -23.81 6.49
C GLU A 135 -11.90 -22.37 6.01
N HIS A 136 -10.83 -21.64 5.67
CA HIS A 136 -10.88 -20.23 5.32
C HIS A 136 -10.13 -19.95 4.03
N GLU A 137 -10.87 -19.57 2.99
CA GLU A 137 -10.31 -19.27 1.67
C GLU A 137 -9.33 -18.09 1.73
N GLU A 138 -9.63 -17.08 2.54
CA GLU A 138 -8.79 -15.89 2.71
C GLU A 138 -7.44 -16.24 3.35
N CYS A 139 -7.42 -17.14 4.35
CA CYS A 139 -6.18 -17.65 4.93
C CYS A 139 -5.37 -18.43 3.89
N LYS A 140 -6.04 -19.32 3.13
CA LYS A 140 -5.38 -20.07 2.05
C LYS A 140 -4.74 -19.14 1.01
N ALA A 141 -5.49 -18.16 0.52
CA ALA A 141 -5.01 -17.23 -0.50
C ALA A 141 -3.83 -16.37 0.01
N CYS A 142 -3.87 -15.94 1.28
CA CYS A 142 -2.78 -15.22 1.91
C CYS A 142 -1.52 -16.10 2.05
N GLY A 143 -1.67 -17.35 2.49
CA GLY A 143 -0.56 -18.31 2.57
C GLY A 143 0.09 -18.59 1.20
N ASP A 144 -0.73 -18.81 0.17
CA ASP A 144 -0.26 -19.01 -1.21
C ASP A 144 0.51 -17.77 -1.73
N ALA A 145 0.01 -16.56 -1.42
CA ALA A 145 0.66 -15.31 -1.80
C ALA A 145 2.00 -15.09 -1.06
N CYS A 146 2.06 -15.42 0.24
CA CYS A 146 3.30 -15.41 1.02
C CYS A 146 4.35 -16.33 0.38
N ASN A 147 3.97 -17.56 0.04
CA ASN A 147 4.84 -18.54 -0.61
C ASN A 147 5.36 -18.06 -1.97
N ALA A 148 4.50 -17.41 -2.77
CA ALA A 148 4.90 -16.82 -4.04
C ALA A 148 5.91 -15.65 -3.85
N CYS A 149 5.65 -14.78 -2.87
CA CYS A 149 6.55 -13.67 -2.51
C CYS A 149 7.92 -14.19 -2.02
N ILE A 150 7.94 -15.22 -1.16
CA ILE A 150 9.15 -15.89 -0.68
C ILE A 150 9.97 -16.43 -1.86
N LYS A 151 9.32 -17.11 -2.81
CA LYS A 151 10.00 -17.65 -4.00
C LYS A 151 10.66 -16.55 -4.84
N ALA A 152 9.97 -15.42 -5.00
CA ALA A 152 10.51 -14.26 -5.72
C ALA A 152 11.70 -13.63 -4.98
N CYS A 153 11.62 -13.48 -3.65
CA CYS A 153 12.72 -12.99 -2.82
C CYS A 153 13.95 -13.91 -2.93
N LYS A 154 13.75 -15.23 -2.87
CA LYS A 154 14.84 -16.22 -3.03
C LYS A 154 15.50 -16.12 -4.41
N LYS A 155 14.70 -15.95 -5.48
CA LYS A 155 15.21 -15.73 -6.85
C LYS A 155 16.04 -14.45 -6.95
N LEU A 156 15.58 -13.36 -6.35
CA LEU A 156 16.32 -12.09 -6.30
C LEU A 156 17.68 -12.24 -5.60
N ILE A 157 17.73 -12.96 -4.47
CA ILE A 157 18.96 -13.13 -3.68
C ILE A 157 19.99 -13.99 -4.43
N ALA A 158 19.53 -14.97 -5.20
CA ALA A 158 20.38 -15.88 -5.96
C ALA A 158 20.92 -15.29 -7.28
N ALA A 159 20.34 -14.19 -7.78
CA ALA A 159 20.80 -13.47 -8.96
C ALA A 159 22.01 -12.59 -8.65
#